data_AF-A0A9N9DDN9-F1
#
_entry.id   AF-A0A9N9DDN9-F1
#
_cell.length_a   1.000
_cell.length_b   1.000
_cell.length_c   1.000
_cell.angle_alpha   90.00
_cell.angle_beta   90.00
_cell.angle_gamma   90.00
#
_symmetry.space_group_name_H-M   'P 1'
#
loop_
_entity.id
_entity.type
_entity.pdbx_description
1 polymer ?
#
loop_
_entity_poly.entity_id
_entity_poly.type
_entity_poly.pdbx_seq_one_letter_code
_entity_poly.pdbx_strand_id
1 'polypeptide(L)'
;MNNDNDEKKFRKKISKPSFKYARQLSNTLIGAHMGQASVVLNKPIIVGASVLGLSKLLMYRFWYGYVKEKYGDKAKLGYMDTDGMIFQTETEDIYKDMAERPDIFDLDDSKTIGLFKDECPGKIITESIHIRAKTYHYVISDGSTRSKHKGVSNGGMEIMAKNIYPDNTSPMTQVYRDCLFENKVFHAKNIGFRSKSHVLSLVESENKALCPLNSKNWVLSDKITPWAYDHWRIDAYKNMIKAGMSPELAEKRAIIAQHHPTLENKYMVNPKLLI
;
A
#
# COMPACT_ATOMS: atom_id res chain seq x y z
N MET A 1 -3.79 -18.68 51.19
CA MET A 1 -5.09 -18.10 51.59
C MET A 1 -5.41 -16.97 50.63
N ASN A 2 -6.47 -17.09 49.83
CA ASN A 2 -6.99 -15.95 49.06
C ASN A 2 -7.59 -14.96 50.06
N ASN A 3 -7.16 -13.71 50.00
CA ASN A 3 -7.64 -12.65 50.89
C ASN A 3 -9.03 -12.21 50.39
N ASP A 4 -10.10 -12.45 51.17
CA ASP A 4 -11.49 -12.08 50.81
C ASP A 4 -11.65 -10.62 50.35
N ASN A 5 -10.77 -9.74 50.84
CA ASN A 5 -10.74 -8.33 50.47
C ASN A 5 -10.32 -8.12 49.00
N ASP A 6 -9.41 -8.94 48.48
CA ASP A 6 -8.93 -8.85 47.10
C ASP A 6 -9.97 -9.40 46.12
N GLU A 7 -10.73 -10.43 46.51
CA GLU A 7 -11.85 -10.93 45.71
C GLU A 7 -12.96 -9.87 45.59
N LYS A 8 -13.32 -9.21 46.70
CA LYS A 8 -14.30 -8.11 46.69
C LYS A 8 -13.85 -6.93 45.82
N LYS A 9 -12.57 -6.54 45.90
CA LYS A 9 -11.97 -5.49 45.04
C LYS A 9 -12.02 -5.88 43.56
N PHE A 10 -11.73 -7.13 43.24
CA PHE A 10 -11.80 -7.64 41.86
C PHE A 10 -13.24 -7.65 41.34
N ARG A 11 -14.20 -8.16 42.12
CA ARG A 11 -15.64 -8.13 41.78
C ARG A 11 -16.15 -6.70 41.51
N LYS A 12 -15.67 -5.72 42.28
CA LYS A 12 -15.99 -4.30 42.06
C LYS A 12 -15.36 -3.72 40.79
N LYS A 13 -14.25 -4.28 40.30
CA LYS A 13 -13.59 -3.83 39.06
C LYS A 13 -14.25 -4.44 37.83
N ILE A 14 -14.59 -5.73 37.85
CA ILE A 14 -15.26 -6.42 36.73
C ILE A 14 -16.67 -5.88 36.47
N SER A 15 -17.34 -5.35 37.50
CA SER A 15 -18.68 -4.75 37.36
C SER A 15 -18.67 -3.35 36.76
N LYS A 16 -17.51 -2.73 36.54
CA LYS A 16 -17.44 -1.40 35.91
C LYS A 16 -17.56 -1.53 34.39
N PRO A 17 -18.27 -0.60 33.71
CA PRO A 17 -18.33 -0.54 32.24
C PRO A 17 -16.97 -0.43 31.56
N SER A 18 -15.97 0.11 32.26
CA SER A 18 -14.59 0.19 31.78
C SER A 18 -13.85 -1.15 31.79
N PHE A 19 -14.39 -2.22 32.36
CA PHE A 19 -13.72 -3.52 32.37
C PHE A 19 -13.64 -4.10 30.95
N LYS A 20 -12.45 -4.58 30.54
CA LYS A 20 -12.26 -5.21 29.22
C LYS A 20 -12.13 -6.73 29.34
N TYR A 21 -11.18 -7.20 30.13
CA TYR A 21 -10.95 -8.62 30.37
C TYR A 21 -10.08 -8.81 31.62
N ALA A 22 -10.07 -10.03 32.15
CA ALA A 22 -9.13 -10.44 33.19
C ALA A 22 -8.13 -11.43 32.61
N ARG A 23 -6.88 -11.37 33.08
CA ARG A 23 -5.82 -12.30 32.68
C ARG A 23 -5.16 -12.86 33.94
N GLN A 24 -5.15 -14.18 34.05
CA GLN A 24 -4.37 -14.85 35.07
C GLN A 24 -2.88 -14.74 34.73
N LEU A 25 -2.09 -14.26 35.69
CA LEU A 25 -0.64 -14.09 35.57
C LEU A 25 0.11 -15.18 36.32
N SER A 26 -0.46 -15.69 37.41
CA SER A 26 0.04 -16.86 38.15
C SER A 26 -1.14 -17.56 38.87
N ASN A 27 -0.85 -18.63 39.60
CA ASN A 27 -1.85 -19.33 40.42
C ASN A 27 -2.47 -18.45 41.50
N THR A 28 -1.84 -17.33 41.86
CA THR A 28 -2.26 -16.42 42.94
C THR A 28 -2.51 -14.98 42.46
N LEU A 29 -2.28 -14.67 41.18
CA LEU A 29 -2.37 -13.31 40.66
C LEU A 29 -3.23 -13.25 39.39
N ILE A 30 -4.27 -12.43 39.43
CA ILE A 30 -5.13 -12.10 38.29
C ILE A 30 -5.09 -10.59 38.05
N GLY A 31 -4.74 -10.17 36.84
CA GLY A 31 -4.81 -8.78 36.42
C GLY A 31 -6.17 -8.48 35.78
N ALA A 32 -6.89 -7.47 36.28
CA ALA A 32 -8.07 -6.92 35.62
C ALA A 32 -7.66 -5.77 34.69
N HIS A 33 -7.89 -5.91 33.39
CA HIS A 33 -7.60 -4.87 32.42
C HIS A 33 -8.80 -3.91 32.28
N MET A 34 -8.59 -2.65 32.62
CA MET A 34 -9.60 -1.59 32.58
C MET A 34 -9.29 -0.63 31.41
N GLY A 35 -10.30 -0.29 30.61
CA GLY A 35 -10.27 0.85 29.70
C GLY A 35 -10.30 2.18 30.44
N GLN A 36 -9.94 3.26 29.74
CA GLN A 36 -10.11 4.62 30.24
C GLN A 36 -11.61 4.99 30.20
N ALA A 37 -12.15 5.47 31.32
CA ALA A 37 -13.56 5.86 31.43
C ALA A 37 -13.86 7.22 30.80
N SER A 38 -12.85 8.09 30.72
CA SER A 38 -12.88 9.34 29.97
C SER A 38 -11.54 9.53 29.26
N VAL A 39 -11.57 10.22 28.12
CA VAL A 39 -10.39 10.56 27.34
C VAL A 39 -10.40 12.06 27.14
N VAL A 40 -9.28 12.72 27.44
CA VAL A 40 -9.10 14.15 27.17
C VAL A 40 -8.57 14.29 25.75
N LEU A 41 -9.26 15.05 24.91
CA LEU A 41 -8.85 15.31 23.52
C LEU A 41 -7.81 16.43 23.44
N ASN A 42 -6.64 16.23 24.05
CA ASN A 42 -5.53 17.20 24.08
C ASN A 42 -4.49 16.99 22.97
N LYS A 43 -4.82 16.14 21.98
CA LYS A 43 -3.94 15.86 20.84
C LYS A 43 -4.31 16.76 19.67
N PRO A 44 -3.33 17.30 18.91
CA PRO A 44 -3.58 18.15 17.76
C PRO A 44 -4.02 17.33 16.54
N ILE A 45 -5.12 16.59 16.67
CA ILE A 45 -5.65 15.68 15.63
C ILE A 45 -5.93 16.46 14.33
N ILE A 46 -6.50 17.66 14.47
CA ILE A 46 -6.81 18.52 13.33
C ILE A 46 -5.55 18.94 12.57
N VAL A 47 -4.46 19.26 13.27
CA VAL A 47 -3.17 19.59 12.66
C VAL A 47 -2.64 18.39 11.89
N GLY A 48 -2.70 17.18 12.47
CA GLY A 48 -2.32 15.96 11.77
C GLY A 48 -3.13 15.70 10.49
N ALA A 49 -4.44 15.96 10.53
CA ALA A 49 -5.31 15.85 9.37
C ALA A 49 -4.95 16.88 8.29
N SER A 50 -4.67 18.14 8.68
CA SER A 50 -4.24 19.19 7.76
C SER A 50 -2.90 18.85 7.09
N VAL A 51 -1.91 18.40 7.84
CA VAL A 51 -0.60 17.99 7.30
C VAL A 51 -0.76 16.83 6.30
N LEU A 52 -1.58 15.82 6.62
CA LEU A 52 -1.86 14.72 5.71
C LEU A 52 -2.56 15.20 4.42
N GLY A 53 -3.50 16.13 4.54
CA GLY A 53 -4.19 16.74 3.40
C GLY A 53 -3.22 17.50 2.48
N LEU A 54 -2.34 18.32 3.04
CA LEU A 54 -1.32 19.06 2.30
C LEU A 54 -0.31 18.14 1.62
N SER A 55 0.13 17.08 2.30
CA SER A 55 1.04 16.08 1.73
C SER A 55 0.41 15.38 0.52
N LYS A 56 -0.86 14.97 0.60
CA LYS A 56 -1.59 14.42 -0.56
C LYS A 56 -1.70 15.42 -1.69
N LEU A 57 -2.01 16.68 -1.39
CA LEU A 57 -2.12 17.73 -2.40
C LEU A 57 -0.80 17.94 -3.15
N LEU A 58 0.34 17.90 -2.46
CA LEU A 58 1.66 17.97 -3.08
C LEU A 58 1.88 16.82 -4.06
N MET A 59 1.59 15.59 -3.64
CA MET A 59 1.70 14.40 -4.51
C MET A 59 0.80 14.49 -5.75
N TYR A 60 -0.45 14.95 -5.58
CA TYR A 60 -1.38 15.12 -6.70
C TYR A 60 -1.00 16.26 -7.62
N ARG A 61 -0.50 17.38 -7.10
CA ARG A 61 0.00 18.50 -7.91
C ARG A 61 1.18 18.09 -8.76
N PHE A 62 2.12 17.32 -8.19
CA PHE A 62 3.22 16.77 -8.98
C PHE A 62 2.72 15.86 -10.11
N TRP A 63 1.85 14.88 -9.78
CA TRP A 63 1.39 13.92 -10.78
C TRP A 63 0.53 14.57 -11.87
N TYR A 64 -0.51 15.33 -11.50
CA TYR A 64 -1.46 15.87 -12.47
C TYR A 64 -1.03 17.22 -13.04
N GLY A 65 -0.36 18.07 -12.26
CA GLY A 65 0.05 19.42 -12.65
C GLY A 65 1.49 19.54 -13.16
N TYR A 66 2.27 18.46 -13.14
CA TYR A 66 3.58 18.44 -13.80
C TYR A 66 3.73 17.23 -14.72
N VAL A 67 3.67 16.01 -14.18
CA VAL A 67 3.94 14.78 -14.96
C VAL A 67 2.92 14.60 -16.09
N LYS A 68 1.62 14.65 -15.78
CA LYS A 68 0.57 14.50 -16.81
C LYS A 68 0.48 15.69 -17.76
N GLU A 69 0.83 16.89 -17.32
CA GLU A 69 0.86 18.08 -18.17
C GLU A 69 2.02 18.02 -19.17
N LYS A 70 3.23 17.64 -18.72
CA LYS A 70 4.43 17.56 -19.57
C LYS A 70 4.42 16.35 -20.50
N TYR A 71 4.00 15.17 -20.02
CA TYR A 71 4.15 13.91 -20.76
C TYR A 71 2.82 13.36 -21.31
N GLY A 72 1.67 13.84 -20.84
CA GLY A 72 0.37 13.36 -21.32
C GLY A 72 0.24 11.84 -21.20
N ASP A 73 -0.16 11.18 -22.28
CA ASP A 73 -0.35 9.73 -22.34
C ASP A 73 0.95 8.92 -22.37
N LYS A 74 2.10 9.58 -22.56
CA LYS A 74 3.42 8.95 -22.46
C LYS A 74 3.83 8.66 -21.01
N ALA A 75 3.08 9.17 -20.03
CA ALA A 75 3.30 8.88 -18.62
C ALA A 75 2.26 7.92 -18.05
N LYS A 76 2.74 6.88 -17.36
CA LYS A 76 1.93 5.89 -16.65
C LYS A 76 2.39 5.75 -15.21
N LEU A 77 1.46 5.94 -14.27
CA LEU A 77 1.74 5.73 -12.85
C LEU A 77 1.90 4.24 -12.60
N GLY A 78 3.05 3.84 -12.07
CA GLY A 78 3.30 2.46 -11.66
C GLY A 78 2.87 2.22 -10.22
N TYR A 79 3.40 3.03 -9.29
CA TYR A 79 3.16 2.91 -7.85
C TYR A 79 3.21 4.28 -7.18
N MET A 80 2.44 4.46 -6.11
CA MET A 80 2.48 5.63 -5.25
C MET A 80 2.30 5.19 -3.80
N ASP A 81 3.15 5.72 -2.91
CA ASP A 81 2.99 5.66 -1.46
C ASP A 81 2.96 7.10 -0.90
N THR A 82 3.09 7.23 0.41
CA THR A 82 2.89 8.47 1.16
C THR A 82 3.73 9.65 0.65
N ASP A 83 4.98 9.39 0.29
CA ASP A 83 6.02 10.37 0.02
C ASP A 83 6.87 10.02 -1.23
N GLY A 84 6.39 9.09 -2.07
CA GLY A 84 7.13 8.66 -3.24
C GLY A 84 6.26 7.98 -4.29
N MET A 85 6.76 7.96 -5.52
CA MET A 85 6.11 7.30 -6.64
C MET A 85 7.13 6.68 -7.59
N ILE A 86 6.69 5.62 -8.27
CA ILE A 86 7.39 5.02 -9.40
C ILE A 86 6.47 5.21 -10.59
N PHE A 87 6.95 5.86 -11.65
CA PHE A 87 6.19 6.04 -12.87
C PHE A 87 7.07 5.76 -14.08
N GLN A 88 6.41 5.34 -15.15
CA GLN A 88 7.01 5.20 -16.46
C GLN A 88 6.72 6.48 -17.23
N THR A 89 7.72 6.99 -17.96
CA THR A 89 7.56 8.09 -18.90
C THR A 89 8.41 7.85 -20.13
N GLU A 90 7.97 8.34 -21.29
CA GLU A 90 8.76 8.36 -22.52
C GLU A 90 9.22 9.79 -22.79
N THR A 91 10.52 10.01 -22.71
CA THR A 91 11.19 11.29 -22.96
C THR A 91 12.60 11.04 -23.53
N GLU A 92 13.22 12.04 -24.14
CA GLU A 92 14.58 11.95 -24.65
C GLU A 92 15.60 11.84 -23.50
N ASP A 93 15.45 12.68 -22.48
CA ASP A 93 16.31 12.69 -21.29
C ASP A 93 15.53 13.22 -20.06
N ILE A 94 15.24 12.31 -19.13
CA ILE A 94 14.51 12.63 -17.90
C ILE A 94 15.31 13.53 -16.95
N TYR A 95 16.64 13.42 -16.93
CA TYR A 95 17.47 14.24 -16.04
C TYR A 95 17.54 15.68 -16.54
N LYS A 96 17.59 15.86 -17.87
CA LYS A 96 17.44 17.19 -18.48
C LYS A 96 16.09 17.80 -18.11
N ASP A 97 15.00 17.03 -18.24
CA ASP A 97 13.66 17.48 -17.86
C ASP A 97 13.55 17.88 -16.39
N MET A 98 14.22 17.16 -15.49
CA MET A 98 14.24 17.48 -14.06
C MET A 98 15.09 18.73 -13.76
N ALA A 99 16.22 18.90 -14.45
CA ALA A 99 17.11 20.04 -14.27
C ALA A 99 16.48 21.37 -14.70
N GLU A 100 15.52 21.34 -15.63
CA GLU A 100 14.71 22.50 -16.02
C GLU A 100 13.74 22.96 -14.92
N ARG A 101 13.48 22.12 -13.90
CA ARG A 101 12.51 22.36 -12.82
C ARG A 101 13.13 22.22 -11.43
N PRO A 102 14.11 23.07 -11.06
CA PRO A 102 14.70 23.07 -9.72
C PRO A 102 13.70 23.47 -8.62
N ASP A 103 12.55 24.05 -9.00
CA ASP A 103 11.43 24.34 -8.09
C ASP A 103 10.60 23.10 -7.73
N ILE A 104 10.80 21.98 -8.44
CA ILE A 104 10.13 20.70 -8.18
C ILE A 104 11.11 19.64 -7.71
N PHE A 105 12.32 19.61 -8.26
CA PHE A 105 13.30 18.55 -8.03
C PHE A 105 14.51 19.01 -7.22
N ASP A 106 14.91 18.18 -6.25
CA ASP A 106 16.14 18.32 -5.48
C ASP A 106 17.23 17.45 -6.11
N LEU A 107 17.98 18.01 -7.07
CA LEU A 107 19.05 17.30 -7.79
C LEU A 107 20.42 17.42 -7.11
N ASP A 108 20.60 18.38 -6.20
CA ASP A 108 21.85 18.66 -5.50
C ASP A 108 21.89 18.11 -4.06
N ASP A 109 20.86 17.37 -3.65
CA ASP A 109 20.68 16.86 -2.27
C ASP A 109 20.69 17.99 -1.23
N SER A 110 20.13 19.16 -1.60
CA SER A 110 19.93 20.31 -0.70
C SER A 110 19.05 19.98 0.50
N LYS A 111 18.24 18.91 0.41
CA LYS A 111 17.24 18.47 1.40
C LYS A 111 16.17 19.53 1.64
N THR A 112 15.86 20.29 0.59
CA THR A 112 14.82 21.31 0.64
C THR A 112 13.46 20.66 0.79
N ILE A 113 12.68 21.13 1.78
CA ILE A 113 11.36 20.57 2.09
C ILE A 113 10.40 20.81 0.92
N GLY A 114 9.74 19.74 0.46
CA GLY A 114 8.71 19.81 -0.57
C GLY A 114 9.21 19.55 -1.98
N LEU A 115 10.53 19.47 -2.19
CA LEU A 115 11.11 19.04 -3.45
C LEU A 115 11.20 17.51 -3.54
N PHE A 116 11.09 16.99 -4.76
CA PHE A 116 11.22 15.56 -5.05
C PHE A 116 12.66 15.19 -5.32
N LYS A 117 13.14 14.17 -4.61
CA LYS A 117 14.45 13.57 -4.82
C LYS A 117 14.33 12.33 -5.71
N ASP A 118 15.36 12.10 -6.53
CA ASP A 118 15.55 10.82 -7.19
C ASP A 118 16.15 9.77 -6.22
N GLU A 119 15.44 8.68 -6.01
CA GLU A 119 15.85 7.56 -5.15
C GLU A 119 16.86 6.61 -5.84
N CYS A 120 17.04 6.71 -7.16
CA CYS A 120 17.94 5.90 -7.96
C CYS A 120 18.82 6.77 -8.90
N PRO A 121 19.60 7.74 -8.35
CA PRO A 121 20.33 8.70 -9.15
C PRO A 121 21.30 8.04 -10.14
N GLY A 122 21.16 8.39 -11.42
CA GLY A 122 21.97 7.87 -12.52
C GLY A 122 21.63 6.42 -12.92
N LYS A 123 20.60 5.80 -12.34
CA LYS A 123 20.23 4.42 -12.61
C LYS A 123 18.76 4.30 -12.97
N ILE A 124 18.47 3.65 -14.09
CA ILE A 124 17.11 3.52 -14.59
C ILE A 124 16.49 2.24 -14.04
N ILE A 125 15.23 2.31 -13.61
CA ILE A 125 14.43 1.14 -13.30
C ILE A 125 14.01 0.50 -14.63
N THR A 126 14.51 -0.70 -14.90
CA THR A 126 14.26 -1.43 -16.16
C THR A 126 12.97 -2.24 -16.12
N GLU A 127 12.61 -2.74 -14.93
CA GLU A 127 11.38 -3.48 -14.70
C GLU A 127 10.83 -3.17 -13.31
N SER A 128 9.52 -3.04 -13.21
CA SER A 128 8.84 -2.72 -11.97
C SER A 128 7.54 -3.52 -11.86
N ILE A 129 7.38 -4.30 -10.79
CA ILE A 129 6.27 -5.21 -10.55
C ILE A 129 5.57 -4.82 -9.26
N HIS A 130 4.30 -4.47 -9.38
CA HIS A 130 3.47 -3.95 -8.28
C HIS A 130 2.28 -4.87 -8.03
N ILE A 131 2.30 -5.63 -6.94
CA ILE A 131 1.19 -6.56 -6.62
C ILE A 131 0.09 -5.83 -5.84
N ARG A 132 0.47 -5.08 -4.80
CA ARG A 132 -0.44 -4.31 -3.94
C ARG A 132 0.32 -3.23 -3.17
N ALA A 133 -0.41 -2.40 -2.44
CA ALA A 133 0.19 -1.39 -1.56
C ALA A 133 1.24 -2.00 -0.61
N LYS A 134 2.45 -1.43 -0.62
CA LYS A 134 3.63 -1.89 0.14
C LYS A 134 4.11 -3.31 -0.21
N THR A 135 3.77 -3.80 -1.40
CA THR A 135 4.24 -5.09 -1.94
C THR A 135 4.65 -4.92 -3.40
N TYR A 136 5.94 -4.69 -3.62
CA TYR A 136 6.51 -4.43 -4.94
C TYR A 136 7.93 -4.96 -5.07
N HIS A 137 8.40 -5.08 -6.30
CA HIS A 137 9.75 -5.46 -6.67
C HIS A 137 10.15 -4.71 -7.93
N TYR A 138 11.37 -4.19 -8.00
CA TYR A 138 11.87 -3.58 -9.22
C TYR A 138 13.35 -3.88 -9.43
N VAL A 139 13.74 -3.86 -10.70
CA VAL A 139 15.08 -4.16 -11.21
C VAL A 139 15.69 -2.88 -11.74
N ILE A 140 16.96 -2.65 -11.40
CA ILE A 140 17.73 -1.48 -11.80
C ILE A 140 18.66 -1.88 -12.95
N SER A 141 19.04 -0.93 -13.80
CA SER A 141 19.92 -1.12 -14.96
C SER A 141 21.27 -1.76 -14.65
N ASP A 142 21.76 -1.68 -13.41
CA ASP A 142 22.99 -2.34 -12.95
C ASP A 142 22.79 -3.80 -12.52
N GLY A 143 21.58 -4.34 -12.66
CA GLY A 143 21.19 -5.69 -12.24
C GLY A 143 20.80 -5.81 -10.76
N SER A 144 20.95 -4.74 -9.97
CA SER A 144 20.48 -4.75 -8.58
C SER A 144 18.95 -4.72 -8.52
N THR A 145 18.40 -5.23 -7.42
CA THR A 145 16.95 -5.28 -7.21
C THR A 145 16.57 -4.68 -5.88
N ARG A 146 15.37 -4.11 -5.80
CA ARG A 146 14.77 -3.67 -4.54
C ARG A 146 13.35 -4.15 -4.43
N SER A 147 12.99 -4.60 -3.25
CA SER A 147 11.68 -5.16 -2.97
C SER A 147 11.14 -4.70 -1.63
N LYS A 148 9.80 -4.70 -1.53
CA LYS A 148 9.07 -4.56 -0.27
C LYS A 148 8.01 -5.64 -0.19
N HIS A 149 7.90 -6.26 0.98
CA HIS A 149 7.03 -7.41 1.22
C HIS A 149 6.22 -7.19 2.50
N LYS A 150 5.13 -6.40 2.43
CA LYS A 150 4.29 -6.10 3.60
C LYS A 150 3.94 -7.36 4.42
N GLY A 151 4.39 -7.40 5.68
CA GLY A 151 4.08 -8.46 6.64
C GLY A 151 5.06 -9.64 6.65
N VAL A 152 6.09 -9.62 5.81
CA VAL A 152 7.12 -10.67 5.74
C VAL A 152 8.51 -10.04 5.79
N SER A 153 9.47 -10.71 6.43
CA SER A 153 10.86 -10.26 6.45
C SER A 153 11.54 -10.48 5.10
N ASN A 154 12.54 -9.64 4.79
CA ASN A 154 13.31 -9.78 3.55
C ASN A 154 14.03 -11.14 3.49
N GLY A 155 14.63 -11.59 4.60
CA GLY A 155 15.30 -12.89 4.66
C GLY A 155 14.36 -14.06 4.43
N GLY A 156 13.14 -14.04 5.01
CA GLY A 156 12.14 -15.07 4.77
C GLY A 156 11.71 -15.15 3.31
N MET A 157 11.57 -13.99 2.66
CA MET A 157 11.28 -13.90 1.22
C MET A 157 12.42 -14.41 0.35
N GLU A 158 13.65 -14.06 0.68
CA GLU A 158 14.83 -14.47 -0.08
C GLU A 158 15.05 -15.98 -0.03
N ILE A 159 14.95 -16.58 1.17
CA ILE A 159 15.03 -18.03 1.35
C ILE A 159 13.92 -18.73 0.56
N MET A 160 12.68 -18.23 0.67
CA MET A 160 11.55 -18.79 -0.08
C MET A 160 11.80 -18.73 -1.59
N ALA A 161 12.22 -17.58 -2.12
CA ALA A 161 12.46 -17.41 -3.55
C ALA A 161 13.55 -18.34 -4.06
N LYS A 162 14.69 -18.44 -3.35
CA LYS A 162 15.80 -19.35 -3.69
C LYS A 162 15.39 -20.82 -3.64
N ASN A 163 14.56 -21.22 -2.67
CA ASN A 163 14.09 -22.60 -2.57
C ASN A 163 13.14 -22.99 -3.70
N ILE A 164 12.29 -22.07 -4.16
CA ILE A 164 11.34 -22.34 -5.24
C ILE A 164 12.02 -22.31 -6.60
N TYR A 165 12.97 -21.39 -6.81
CA TYR A 165 13.70 -21.22 -8.07
C TYR A 165 15.22 -21.28 -7.84
N PRO A 166 15.78 -22.46 -7.51
CA PRO A 166 17.21 -22.60 -7.17
C PRO A 166 18.15 -22.27 -8.33
N ASP A 167 17.74 -22.61 -9.57
CA ASP A 167 18.57 -22.45 -10.77
C ASP A 167 18.37 -21.10 -11.46
N ASN A 168 17.53 -20.21 -10.91
CA ASN A 168 17.23 -18.92 -11.53
C ASN A 168 18.19 -17.84 -11.03
N THR A 169 18.76 -17.03 -11.94
CA THR A 169 19.66 -15.92 -11.60
C THR A 169 18.98 -14.81 -10.80
N SER A 170 17.65 -14.66 -10.93
CA SER A 170 16.85 -13.66 -10.20
C SER A 170 15.56 -14.28 -9.63
N PRO A 171 15.67 -15.16 -8.60
CA PRO A 171 14.53 -15.90 -8.05
C PRO A 171 13.40 -14.99 -7.56
N MET A 172 13.74 -13.85 -6.94
CA MET A 172 12.76 -12.88 -6.45
C MET A 172 11.93 -12.28 -7.58
N THR A 173 12.57 -11.89 -8.69
CA THR A 173 11.89 -11.35 -9.87
C THR A 173 10.92 -12.38 -10.43
N GLN A 174 11.35 -13.66 -10.52
CA GLN A 174 10.50 -14.74 -11.00
C GLN A 174 9.28 -14.98 -10.10
N VAL A 175 9.48 -15.01 -8.78
CA VAL A 175 8.39 -15.09 -7.79
C VAL A 175 7.33 -14.01 -8.02
N TYR A 176 7.75 -12.76 -8.28
CA TYR A 176 6.84 -11.66 -8.54
C TYR A 176 6.11 -11.78 -9.88
N ARG A 177 6.81 -12.19 -10.95
CA ARG A 177 6.19 -12.44 -12.26
C ARG A 177 5.16 -13.56 -12.20
N ASP A 178 5.51 -14.69 -11.60
CA ASP A 178 4.60 -15.83 -11.43
C ASP A 178 3.40 -15.47 -10.54
N CYS A 179 3.60 -14.62 -9.54
CA CYS A 179 2.47 -14.14 -8.74
C CYS A 179 1.48 -13.35 -9.60
N LEU A 180 1.98 -12.47 -10.47
CA LEU A 180 1.16 -11.57 -11.28
C LEU A 180 0.52 -12.28 -12.48
N PHE A 181 1.30 -13.01 -13.27
CA PHE A 181 0.86 -13.59 -14.55
C PHE A 181 0.27 -14.99 -14.39
N GLU A 182 0.88 -15.83 -13.53
CA GLU A 182 0.42 -17.21 -13.29
C GLU A 182 -0.59 -17.30 -12.13
N ASN A 183 -0.94 -16.18 -11.51
CA ASN A 183 -1.82 -16.09 -10.33
C ASN A 183 -1.35 -16.98 -9.15
N LYS A 184 -0.04 -17.24 -9.03
CA LYS A 184 0.51 -18.06 -7.94
C LYS A 184 0.49 -17.31 -6.61
N VAL A 185 0.20 -18.04 -5.53
CA VAL A 185 0.25 -17.53 -4.16
C VAL A 185 1.48 -18.08 -3.48
N PHE A 186 2.27 -17.21 -2.87
CA PHE A 186 3.52 -17.57 -2.20
C PHE A 186 3.37 -17.42 -0.70
N HIS A 187 3.93 -18.38 0.04
CA HIS A 187 4.01 -18.36 1.50
C HIS A 187 5.47 -18.33 1.91
N ALA A 188 5.80 -17.52 2.90
CA ALA A 188 7.15 -17.39 3.41
C ALA A 188 7.15 -17.52 4.93
N LYS A 189 8.17 -18.21 5.43
CA LYS A 189 8.41 -18.34 6.86
C LYS A 189 9.00 -17.05 7.40
N ASN A 190 8.46 -16.59 8.52
CA ASN A 190 8.97 -15.46 9.26
C ASN A 190 9.20 -15.87 10.71
N ILE A 191 10.43 -15.63 11.17
CA ILE A 191 10.88 -15.97 12.51
C ILE A 191 10.98 -14.68 13.31
N GLY A 192 10.27 -14.61 14.43
CA GLY A 192 10.25 -13.43 15.28
C GLY A 192 10.33 -13.77 16.76
N PHE A 193 10.88 -12.84 17.54
CA PHE A 193 10.81 -12.91 18.99
C PHE A 193 9.40 -12.57 19.46
N ARG A 194 8.86 -13.41 20.34
CA ARG A 194 7.60 -13.15 21.04
C ARG A 194 7.83 -13.25 22.54
N SER A 195 7.39 -12.24 23.27
CA SER A 195 7.26 -12.32 24.73
C SER A 195 5.82 -12.66 25.08
N LYS A 196 5.60 -13.76 25.79
CA LYS A 196 4.29 -14.09 26.37
C LYS A 196 4.49 -14.46 27.83
N SER A 197 3.85 -13.69 28.72
CA SER A 197 3.96 -13.90 30.17
C SER A 197 5.42 -13.91 30.66
N HIS A 198 6.22 -12.96 30.20
CA HIS A 198 7.66 -12.83 30.49
C HIS A 198 8.55 -14.00 30.00
N VAL A 199 7.99 -14.99 29.31
CA VAL A 199 8.75 -16.00 28.60
C VAL A 199 9.02 -15.50 27.18
N LEU A 200 10.30 -15.37 26.84
CA LEU A 200 10.75 -15.10 25.49
C LEU A 200 10.83 -16.41 24.72
N SER A 201 10.21 -16.44 23.55
CA SER A 201 10.34 -17.56 22.62
C SER A 201 10.59 -17.05 21.20
N LEU A 202 11.28 -17.89 20.43
CA LEU A 202 11.34 -17.75 18.98
C LEU A 202 10.09 -18.41 18.40
N VAL A 203 9.33 -17.67 17.60
CA VAL A 203 8.12 -18.19 16.95
C VAL A 203 8.32 -18.12 15.46
N GLU A 204 8.30 -19.29 14.83
CA GLU A 204 8.16 -19.40 13.38
C GLU A 204 6.67 -19.26 13.02
N SER A 205 6.39 -18.42 12.03
CA SER A 205 5.06 -18.24 11.47
C SER A 205 5.16 -18.30 9.95
N GLU A 206 4.21 -18.98 9.32
CA GLU A 206 4.09 -18.98 7.87
C GLU A 206 3.06 -17.93 7.46
N ASN A 207 3.52 -16.93 6.70
CA ASN A 207 2.70 -15.82 6.25
C ASN A 207 2.48 -15.92 4.74
N LYS A 208 1.28 -15.56 4.29
CA LYS A 208 0.99 -15.32 2.87
C LYS A 208 1.79 -14.11 2.40
N ALA A 209 2.89 -14.38 1.71
CA ALA A 209 3.84 -13.40 1.25
C ALA A 209 3.29 -12.58 0.08
N LEU A 210 2.94 -13.27 -1.00
CA LEU A 210 2.43 -12.67 -2.23
C LEU A 210 1.12 -13.34 -2.63
N CYS A 211 0.22 -12.53 -3.18
CA CYS A 211 -1.08 -12.98 -3.66
C CYS A 211 -1.49 -12.05 -4.80
N PRO A 212 -1.96 -12.58 -5.96
CA PRO A 212 -2.39 -11.77 -7.10
C PRO A 212 -3.61 -10.89 -6.78
N LEU A 213 -4.35 -11.22 -5.72
CA LEU A 213 -5.55 -10.48 -5.36
C LEU A 213 -5.20 -9.10 -4.80
N ASN A 214 -5.58 -8.08 -5.54
CA ASN A 214 -5.56 -6.69 -5.09
C ASN A 214 -6.95 -6.28 -4.61
N SER A 215 -7.12 -6.13 -3.30
CA SER A 215 -8.42 -5.78 -2.70
C SER A 215 -8.85 -4.31 -2.92
N LYS A 216 -8.07 -3.51 -3.65
CA LYS A 216 -8.39 -2.09 -3.92
C LYS A 216 -8.74 -1.81 -5.37
N ASN A 217 -8.30 -2.67 -6.30
CA ASN A 217 -8.42 -2.43 -7.73
C ASN A 217 -8.94 -3.68 -8.44
N TRP A 218 -9.80 -3.46 -9.43
CA TRP A 218 -10.06 -4.44 -10.47
C TRP A 218 -8.91 -4.38 -11.49
N VAL A 219 -8.11 -5.44 -11.56
CA VAL A 219 -7.08 -5.60 -12.59
C VAL A 219 -7.67 -6.22 -13.85
N LEU A 220 -7.43 -5.61 -15.01
CA LEU A 220 -7.91 -6.05 -16.31
C LEU A 220 -7.31 -7.41 -16.74
N SER A 221 -7.80 -7.95 -17.85
CA SER A 221 -7.33 -9.23 -18.39
C SER A 221 -5.83 -9.26 -18.71
N ASP A 222 -5.24 -8.09 -19.00
CA ASP A 222 -3.81 -7.89 -19.23
C ASP A 222 -2.92 -8.08 -17.98
N LYS A 223 -3.54 -8.25 -16.79
CA LYS A 223 -2.88 -8.37 -15.48
C LYS A 223 -2.02 -7.17 -15.07
N ILE A 224 -2.07 -6.08 -15.82
CA ILE A 224 -1.20 -4.91 -15.62
C ILE A 224 -2.04 -3.68 -15.31
N THR A 225 -3.14 -3.48 -16.02
CA THR A 225 -3.93 -2.24 -15.94
C THR A 225 -4.95 -2.34 -14.80
N PRO A 226 -4.85 -1.48 -13.77
CA PRO A 226 -5.82 -1.46 -12.68
C PRO A 226 -6.86 -0.36 -12.88
N TRP A 227 -8.12 -0.69 -12.60
CA TRP A 227 -9.17 0.29 -12.30
C TRP A 227 -9.49 0.24 -10.81
N ALA A 228 -9.57 1.40 -10.18
CA ALA A 228 -10.10 1.46 -8.82
C ALA A 228 -11.52 0.89 -8.80
N TYR A 229 -11.90 0.19 -7.72
CA TYR A 229 -13.30 -0.17 -7.55
C TYR A 229 -14.18 1.10 -7.63
N ASP A 230 -15.38 0.95 -8.20
CA ASP A 230 -16.32 2.03 -8.50
C ASP A 230 -15.90 3.03 -9.60
N HIS A 231 -14.81 2.76 -10.33
CA HIS A 231 -14.49 3.52 -11.54
C HIS A 231 -15.57 3.34 -12.61
N TRP A 232 -16.08 4.41 -13.21
CA TRP A 232 -17.21 4.39 -14.15
C TRP A 232 -17.05 3.41 -15.35
N ARG A 233 -15.81 3.16 -15.80
CA ARG A 233 -15.52 2.17 -16.86
C ARG A 233 -15.90 0.74 -16.47
N ILE A 234 -15.89 0.43 -15.18
CA ILE A 234 -16.35 -0.86 -14.65
C ILE A 234 -17.85 -1.02 -14.91
N ASP A 235 -18.64 0.02 -14.68
CA ASP A 235 -20.08 -0.03 -14.93
C ASP A 235 -20.40 -0.09 -16.42
N ALA A 236 -19.66 0.65 -17.24
CA ALA A 236 -19.74 0.55 -18.69
C ALA A 236 -19.47 -0.89 -19.17
N TYR A 237 -18.40 -1.52 -18.68
CA TYR A 237 -18.08 -2.92 -18.94
C TYR A 237 -19.22 -3.85 -18.53
N LYS A 238 -19.72 -3.75 -17.28
CA LYS A 238 -20.82 -4.60 -16.78
C LYS A 238 -22.08 -4.47 -17.64
N ASN A 239 -22.39 -3.27 -18.13
CA ASN A 239 -23.54 -3.04 -19.01
C ASN A 239 -23.34 -3.70 -20.39
N MET A 240 -22.13 -3.65 -20.95
CA MET A 240 -21.82 -4.34 -22.21
C MET A 240 -21.93 -5.87 -22.07
N ILE A 241 -21.47 -6.43 -20.95
CA ILE A 241 -21.63 -7.86 -20.65
C ILE A 241 -23.12 -8.23 -20.57
N LYS A 242 -23.94 -7.44 -19.87
CA LYS A 242 -25.40 -7.67 -19.78
C LYS A 242 -26.09 -7.60 -21.14
N ALA A 243 -25.57 -6.81 -22.06
CA ALA A 243 -26.06 -6.71 -23.44
C ALA A 243 -25.60 -7.89 -24.34
N GLY A 244 -24.92 -8.90 -23.79
CA GLY A 244 -24.49 -10.10 -24.51
C GLY A 244 -23.13 -9.99 -25.20
N MET A 245 -22.35 -8.94 -24.90
CA MET A 245 -21.00 -8.79 -25.45
C MET A 245 -20.01 -9.75 -24.80
N SER A 246 -19.05 -10.28 -25.57
CA SER A 246 -17.97 -11.09 -25.00
C SER A 246 -17.09 -10.27 -24.04
N PRO A 247 -16.54 -10.87 -22.97
CA PRO A 247 -15.71 -10.17 -22.00
C PRO A 247 -14.53 -9.42 -22.59
N GLU A 248 -13.83 -10.03 -23.54
CA GLU A 248 -12.65 -9.43 -24.18
C GLU A 248 -13.01 -8.19 -25.01
N LEU A 249 -14.14 -8.24 -25.74
CA LEU A 249 -14.61 -7.12 -26.54
C LEU A 249 -15.16 -5.99 -25.67
N ALA A 250 -15.88 -6.34 -24.59
CA ALA A 250 -16.38 -5.40 -23.61
C ALA A 250 -15.24 -4.65 -22.91
N GLU A 251 -14.17 -5.34 -22.53
CA GLU A 251 -12.99 -4.73 -21.90
C GLU A 251 -12.30 -3.76 -22.86
N LYS A 252 -12.03 -4.19 -24.10
CA LYS A 252 -11.43 -3.32 -25.13
C LYS A 252 -12.25 -2.05 -25.38
N ARG A 253 -13.58 -2.16 -25.46
CA ARG A 253 -14.48 -1.02 -25.63
C ARG A 253 -14.53 -0.12 -24.40
N ALA A 254 -14.50 -0.69 -23.20
CA ALA A 254 -14.50 0.08 -21.96
C ALA A 254 -13.19 0.86 -21.75
N ILE A 255 -12.05 0.37 -22.23
CA ILE A 255 -10.75 1.07 -22.19
C ILE A 255 -10.79 2.36 -23.03
N ILE A 256 -11.30 2.28 -24.27
CA ILE A 256 -11.37 3.43 -25.19
C ILE A 256 -12.57 4.35 -24.95
N ALA A 257 -13.49 3.94 -24.08
CA ALA A 257 -14.63 4.76 -23.73
C ALA A 257 -14.15 6.11 -23.17
N GLN A 258 -14.76 7.17 -23.67
CA GLN A 258 -14.61 8.52 -23.14
C GLN A 258 -15.73 8.77 -22.13
N HIS A 259 -15.39 9.47 -21.06
CA HIS A 259 -16.36 9.83 -20.04
C HIS A 259 -17.30 10.89 -20.61
N HIS A 260 -18.60 10.61 -20.68
CA HIS A 260 -19.58 11.61 -21.08
C HIS A 260 -19.92 12.51 -19.87
N PRO A 261 -19.83 13.85 -19.97
CA PRO A 261 -19.95 14.79 -18.84
C PRO A 261 -21.25 14.69 -18.01
N THR A 262 -22.30 14.10 -18.57
CA THR A 262 -23.61 13.98 -17.92
C THR A 262 -23.65 13.05 -16.69
N LEU A 263 -22.55 12.35 -16.37
CA LEU A 263 -22.43 11.45 -15.21
C LEU A 263 -21.88 12.14 -13.94
N GLU A 264 -21.43 13.40 -14.00
CA GLU A 264 -20.81 14.12 -12.87
C GLU A 264 -21.79 14.48 -11.72
N ASN A 265 -23.10 14.59 -12.01
CA ASN A 265 -24.09 15.12 -11.07
C ASN A 265 -24.39 14.24 -9.85
N LYS A 266 -23.79 13.05 -9.72
CA LYS A 266 -24.02 12.16 -8.56
C LYS A 266 -23.03 12.36 -7.41
N TYR A 267 -21.88 13.01 -7.64
CA TYR A 267 -20.78 13.08 -6.67
C TYR A 267 -20.21 14.47 -6.40
N MET A 268 -20.78 15.54 -6.96
CA MET A 268 -20.46 16.89 -6.53
C MET A 268 -21.03 17.13 -5.12
N VAL A 269 -20.18 16.97 -4.11
CA VAL A 269 -20.45 17.53 -2.78
C VAL A 269 -20.56 19.03 -2.94
N ASN A 270 -21.73 19.57 -2.61
CA ASN A 270 -22.06 20.98 -2.70
C ASN A 270 -20.95 21.83 -2.03
N PRO A 271 -20.24 22.70 -2.77
CA PRO A 271 -19.17 23.53 -2.22
C PRO A 271 -19.59 24.40 -1.03
N LYS A 272 -20.91 24.60 -0.84
CA LYS A 272 -21.48 25.35 0.30
C LYS A 272 -21.50 24.59 1.63
N LEU A 273 -21.04 23.33 1.67
CA LEU A 273 -20.91 22.53 2.91
C LEU A 273 -19.48 22.47 3.46
N LEU A 274 -18.55 23.25 2.88
CA LEU A 274 -17.20 23.47 3.40
C LEU A 274 -17.08 24.90 3.95
N ILE A 275 -17.74 25.15 5.08
CA ILE A 275 -17.41 26.21 6.04
C ILE A 275 -17.53 25.60 7.43
#